data_AF-A0A420TTW1-F1
#
_entry.id   AF-A0A420TTW1-F1
#
_cell.length_a   1.000
_cell.length_b   1.000
_cell.length_c   1.000
_cell.angle_alpha   90.00
_cell.angle_beta   90.00
_cell.angle_gamma   90.00
#
_symmetry.space_group_name_H-M   'P 1'
#
loop_
_entity.id
_entity.type
_entity.pdbx_description
1 polymer ?
#
loop_
_entity_poly.entity_id
_entity_poly.type
_entity_poly.pdbx_seq_one_letter_code
_entity_poly.pdbx_strand_id
1 'polypeptide(L)'
;MPYSPPSKPSSDKSGRAAYVYLDESNFKISGEKAEEKRRRPEPKKHLDWHYDIRALKGIVRKVPGMKVNEEVTLSVYGSNLHRGRVYQDLVLHSSRLFNFDRKGKEGEKKVDTNLVRDMSLDATHLTKSNKTNVFVLVSGDSDMIPAVEYALECDYNVHVFAWQDSVSDEYKELARKDLIELTLLANFLVTLTMARPSVHMRKLLFPRNCVVLLNPWHVVGQLGDKLVSSNMYLIQSLNDGSRPHNDVVVLPHKRVRDPDIRLRFMLEDFKEKGLNVMTLAEYSLSSHQIKLFGS
;
A
#
# COMPACT_ATOMS: atom_id res chain seq x y z
N MET A 1 -38.77 26.85 9.20
CA MET A 1 -37.62 27.31 8.38
C MET A 1 -37.79 26.72 6.98
N PRO A 2 -37.66 27.51 5.89
CA PRO A 2 -37.80 26.97 4.55
C PRO A 2 -36.55 26.16 4.18
N TYR A 3 -36.78 24.98 3.62
CA TYR A 3 -35.76 24.03 3.17
C TYR A 3 -35.01 24.61 1.97
N SER A 4 -33.69 24.78 2.10
CA SER A 4 -32.83 25.08 0.95
C SER A 4 -32.43 23.77 0.28
N PRO A 5 -32.64 23.60 -1.04
CA PRO A 5 -32.20 22.40 -1.73
C PRO A 5 -30.66 22.32 -1.69
N PRO A 6 -30.08 21.12 -1.54
CA PRO A 6 -28.64 20.96 -1.54
C PRO A 6 -28.05 21.47 -2.86
N SER A 7 -26.96 22.21 -2.76
CA SER A 7 -26.21 22.70 -3.91
C SER A 7 -25.81 21.54 -4.81
N LYS A 8 -26.00 21.71 -6.13
CA LYS A 8 -25.55 20.74 -7.14
C LYS A 8 -24.08 20.42 -6.91
N PRO A 9 -23.67 19.14 -6.90
CA PRO A 9 -22.27 18.79 -6.76
C PRO A 9 -21.46 19.39 -7.90
N SER A 10 -20.38 20.10 -7.55
CA SER A 10 -19.43 20.67 -8.51
C SER A 10 -18.88 19.57 -9.41
N SER A 11 -19.00 19.74 -10.71
CA SER A 11 -18.76 18.75 -11.76
C SER A 11 -17.27 18.47 -12.06
N ASP A 12 -16.40 18.39 -11.04
CA ASP A 12 -14.96 18.23 -11.29
C ASP A 12 -14.18 17.47 -10.19
N LYS A 13 -14.75 16.36 -9.69
CA LYS A 13 -14.06 15.45 -8.74
C LYS A 13 -14.19 13.98 -9.12
N SER A 14 -13.78 13.58 -10.32
CA SER A 14 -13.59 12.15 -10.61
C SER A 14 -12.20 11.71 -10.17
N GLY A 15 -12.06 11.42 -8.87
CA GLY A 15 -10.88 10.74 -8.32
C GLY A 15 -11.11 9.23 -8.30
N ARG A 16 -10.07 8.43 -8.54
CA ARG A 16 -10.09 6.99 -8.28
C ARG A 16 -9.61 6.69 -6.87
N ALA A 17 -10.16 5.66 -6.24
CA ALA A 17 -9.70 5.15 -4.95
C ALA A 17 -9.60 3.63 -5.00
N ALA A 18 -8.58 3.06 -4.35
CA ALA A 18 -8.47 1.63 -4.12
C ALA A 18 -8.66 1.31 -2.64
N TYR A 19 -9.49 0.30 -2.40
CA TYR A 19 -9.75 -0.27 -1.08
C TYR A 19 -9.11 -1.64 -1.05
N VAL A 20 -8.02 -1.76 -0.30
CA VAL A 20 -7.16 -2.94 -0.26
C VAL A 20 -7.43 -3.69 1.03
N TYR A 21 -7.71 -4.98 0.91
CA TYR A 21 -7.97 -5.90 2.01
C TYR A 21 -6.89 -6.97 2.00
N LEU A 22 -5.97 -6.89 2.96
CA LEU A 22 -4.84 -7.81 3.09
C LEU A 22 -5.15 -8.84 4.18
N ASP A 23 -5.20 -10.11 3.77
CA ASP A 23 -5.06 -11.25 4.67
C ASP A 23 -3.57 -11.45 4.94
N GLU A 24 -3.10 -10.92 6.07
CA GLU A 24 -1.69 -10.88 6.41
C GLU A 24 -1.09 -12.28 6.57
N SER A 25 -1.84 -13.19 7.18
CA SER A 25 -1.36 -14.53 7.47
C SER A 25 -1.23 -15.37 6.20
N ASN A 26 -2.26 -15.36 5.34
CA ASN A 26 -2.18 -16.02 4.03
C ASN A 26 -1.05 -15.45 3.18
N PHE A 27 -0.94 -14.12 3.12
CA PHE A 27 0.09 -13.42 2.37
C PHE A 27 1.51 -13.75 2.87
N LYS A 28 1.73 -13.71 4.19
CA LYS A 28 3.04 -13.96 4.79
C LYS A 28 3.46 -15.42 4.60
N ILE A 29 2.61 -16.37 4.97
CA ILE A 29 2.94 -17.82 4.93
C ILE A 29 3.22 -18.26 3.48
N SER A 30 2.41 -17.80 2.54
CA SER A 30 2.57 -18.19 1.14
C SER A 30 3.76 -17.50 0.48
N GLY A 31 4.08 -16.26 0.87
CA GLY A 31 5.28 -15.58 0.41
C GLY A 31 6.58 -16.16 1.00
N GLU A 32 6.55 -16.63 2.26
CA GLU A 32 7.66 -17.38 2.87
C GLU A 32 7.97 -18.64 2.05
N LYS A 33 6.95 -19.44 1.71
CA LYS A 33 7.11 -20.62 0.84
C LYS A 33 7.66 -20.26 -0.53
N ALA A 34 7.21 -19.15 -1.13
CA ALA A 34 7.71 -18.69 -2.42
C ALA A 34 9.19 -18.28 -2.35
N GLU A 35 9.60 -17.59 -1.28
CA GLU A 35 10.99 -17.21 -1.04
C GLU A 35 11.89 -18.42 -0.74
N GLU A 36 11.41 -19.41 0.02
CA GLU A 36 12.10 -20.69 0.23
C GLU A 36 12.37 -21.41 -1.09
N LYS A 37 11.36 -21.53 -1.95
CA LYS A 37 11.52 -22.10 -3.31
C LYS A 37 12.56 -21.32 -4.13
N ARG A 38 12.57 -19.98 -4.03
CA ARG A 38 13.51 -19.13 -4.76
C ARG A 38 14.96 -19.30 -4.30
N ARG A 39 15.22 -19.44 -3.00
CA ARG A 39 16.58 -19.46 -2.42
C ARG A 39 17.33 -20.79 -2.59
N ARG A 40 16.70 -21.82 -3.17
CA ARG A 40 17.16 -23.23 -3.19
C ARG A 40 17.22 -23.82 -1.77
N PRO A 41 17.00 -25.13 -1.61
CA PRO A 41 16.84 -25.73 -0.29
C PRO A 41 18.17 -25.79 0.43
N GLU A 42 18.40 -24.91 1.39
CA GLU A 42 19.15 -25.32 2.58
C GLU A 42 18.14 -26.08 3.47
N PRO A 43 18.24 -27.41 3.55
CA PRO A 43 17.34 -28.16 4.41
C PRO A 43 17.64 -27.74 5.86
N LYS A 44 16.62 -27.25 6.57
CA LYS A 44 16.54 -27.06 8.05
C LYS A 44 16.53 -25.64 8.60
N LYS A 45 16.38 -24.57 7.82
CA LYS A 45 16.07 -23.25 8.38
C LYS A 45 14.72 -22.76 7.90
N HIS A 46 13.76 -22.69 8.82
CA HIS A 46 12.54 -21.88 8.63
C HIS A 46 12.97 -20.47 8.26
N LEU A 47 12.51 -20.00 7.10
CA LEU A 47 12.85 -18.70 6.60
C LEU A 47 11.87 -17.67 7.17
N ASP A 48 12.26 -16.88 8.18
CA ASP A 48 11.44 -15.76 8.61
C ASP A 48 11.44 -14.65 7.54
N TRP A 49 10.55 -14.76 6.56
CA TRP A 49 10.43 -13.83 5.44
C TRP A 49 9.76 -12.53 5.90
N HIS A 50 10.45 -11.41 5.65
CA HIS A 50 9.92 -10.07 5.90
C HIS A 50 9.59 -9.40 4.59
N TYR A 51 8.33 -9.00 4.45
CA TYR A 51 7.86 -8.27 3.29
C TYR A 51 7.78 -6.76 3.57
N ASP A 52 7.89 -5.99 2.50
CA ASP A 52 7.82 -4.54 2.52
C ASP A 52 6.40 -4.08 2.17
N ILE A 53 5.63 -3.69 3.20
CA ILE A 53 4.24 -3.24 3.01
C ILE A 53 4.14 -1.99 2.13
N ARG A 54 5.16 -1.12 2.13
CA ARG A 54 5.22 0.06 1.27
C ARG A 54 5.34 -0.36 -0.20
N ALA A 55 6.15 -1.39 -0.45
CA ALA A 55 6.31 -1.93 -1.78
C ALA A 55 5.02 -2.60 -2.28
N LEU A 56 4.33 -3.35 -1.41
CA LEU A 56 3.01 -3.91 -1.73
C LEU A 56 2.03 -2.81 -2.13
N LYS A 57 1.94 -1.73 -1.33
CA LYS A 57 1.06 -0.59 -1.63
C LYS A 57 1.41 0.08 -2.97
N GLY A 58 2.69 0.22 -3.30
CA GLY A 58 3.14 0.73 -4.60
C GLY A 58 2.77 -0.19 -5.76
N ILE A 59 2.90 -1.51 -5.60
CA ILE A 59 2.50 -2.53 -6.59
C ILE A 59 0.98 -2.49 -6.81
N VAL A 60 0.20 -2.46 -5.73
CA VAL A 60 -1.27 -2.38 -5.78
C VAL A 60 -1.75 -1.08 -6.42
N ARG A 61 -0.99 0.03 -6.31
CA ARG A 61 -1.30 1.24 -7.08
C ARG A 61 -0.98 1.05 -8.57
N LYS A 62 0.21 0.54 -8.88
CA LYS A 62 0.70 0.45 -10.27
C LYS A 62 -0.09 -0.53 -11.14
N VAL A 63 -0.38 -1.72 -10.63
CA VAL A 63 -0.97 -2.81 -11.44
C VAL A 63 -2.35 -2.42 -12.00
N PRO A 64 -3.30 -1.89 -11.22
CA PRO A 64 -4.57 -1.37 -11.73
C PRO A 64 -4.44 -0.08 -12.56
N GLY A 65 -3.22 0.46 -12.76
CA GLY A 65 -2.98 1.69 -13.51
C GLY A 65 -3.37 2.96 -12.77
N MET A 66 -3.31 2.98 -11.44
CA MET A 66 -3.66 4.16 -10.66
C MET A 66 -2.54 5.21 -10.69
N LYS A 67 -2.94 6.48 -10.63
CA LYS A 67 -2.02 7.63 -10.52
C LYS A 67 -1.51 7.77 -9.09
N VAL A 68 -0.35 8.40 -8.94
CA VAL A 68 0.30 8.62 -7.64
C VAL A 68 -0.55 9.46 -6.67
N ASN A 69 -1.35 10.38 -7.18
CA ASN A 69 -2.25 11.21 -6.38
C ASN A 69 -3.61 10.55 -6.08
N GLU A 70 -3.87 9.33 -6.59
CA GLU A 70 -5.07 8.57 -6.30
C GLU A 70 -4.94 7.82 -4.96
N GLU A 71 -6.06 7.71 -4.27
CA GLU A 71 -6.11 7.24 -2.89
C GLU A 71 -5.99 5.71 -2.82
N VAL A 72 -5.16 5.21 -1.90
CA VAL A 72 -5.03 3.77 -1.63
C VAL A 72 -5.22 3.55 -0.13
N THR A 73 -6.37 3.00 0.23
CA THR A 73 -6.75 2.66 1.60
C THR A 73 -6.40 1.21 1.86
N LEU A 74 -5.38 0.99 2.68
CA LEU A 74 -4.89 -0.35 3.00
C LEU A 74 -5.43 -0.83 4.35
N SER A 75 -6.22 -1.89 4.34
CA SER A 75 -6.79 -2.54 5.52
C SER A 75 -6.12 -3.89 5.70
N VAL A 76 -5.45 -4.08 6.83
CA VAL A 76 -4.68 -5.28 7.12
C VAL A 76 -5.38 -6.08 8.21
N TYR A 77 -5.64 -7.35 7.93
CA TYR A 77 -6.30 -8.30 8.81
C TYR A 77 -5.31 -9.40 9.16
N GLY A 78 -5.12 -9.65 10.45
CA GLY A 78 -4.23 -10.72 10.88
C GLY A 78 -4.34 -11.02 12.36
N SER A 79 -3.57 -12.01 12.82
CA SER A 79 -3.59 -12.44 14.21
C SER A 79 -2.22 -12.35 14.87
N ASN A 80 -2.19 -11.90 16.13
CA ASN A 80 -0.96 -11.70 16.90
C ASN A 80 0.12 -10.88 16.17
N LEU A 81 -0.28 -9.91 15.34
CA LEU A 81 0.61 -9.12 14.49
C LEU A 81 1.70 -8.41 15.30
N HIS A 82 1.41 -8.01 16.54
CA HIS A 82 2.36 -7.37 17.47
C HIS A 82 3.63 -8.19 17.75
N ARG A 83 3.63 -9.50 17.47
CA ARG A 83 4.79 -10.38 17.62
C ARG A 83 5.68 -10.42 16.38
N GLY A 84 5.18 -9.94 15.24
CA GLY A 84 5.88 -9.96 13.96
C GLY A 84 6.87 -8.79 13.82
N ARG A 85 7.98 -9.03 13.12
CA ARG A 85 8.99 -7.99 12.84
C ARG A 85 8.49 -6.86 11.93
N VAL A 86 7.43 -7.11 11.16
CA VAL A 86 6.81 -6.12 10.27
C VAL A 86 5.76 -5.26 10.98
N TYR A 87 5.42 -5.53 12.25
CA TYR A 87 4.30 -4.87 12.95
C TYR A 87 4.37 -3.35 12.94
N GLN A 88 5.54 -2.78 13.23
CA GLN A 88 5.71 -1.33 13.23
C GLN A 88 5.43 -0.74 11.84
N ASP A 89 5.93 -1.37 10.78
CA ASP A 89 5.69 -0.94 9.41
C ASP A 89 4.19 -1.08 9.04
N LEU A 90 3.50 -2.13 9.52
CA LEU A 90 2.06 -2.27 9.36
C LEU A 90 1.28 -1.14 10.04
N VAL A 91 1.61 -0.80 11.29
CA VAL A 91 0.95 0.32 12.02
C VAL A 91 1.09 1.64 11.27
N LEU A 92 2.26 1.89 10.69
CA LEU A 92 2.58 3.19 10.06
C LEU A 92 2.05 3.34 8.63
N HIS A 93 1.95 2.23 7.90
CA HIS A 93 1.68 2.25 6.47
C HIS A 93 0.30 1.70 6.08
N SER A 94 -0.43 1.12 7.03
CA SER A 94 -1.83 0.73 6.84
C SER A 94 -2.77 1.88 7.20
N SER A 95 -3.90 1.96 6.51
CA SER A 95 -5.00 2.87 6.87
C SER A 95 -5.84 2.29 8.00
N ARG A 96 -6.04 0.96 8.01
CA ARG A 96 -6.73 0.21 9.07
C ARG A 96 -5.91 -1.04 9.41
N LEU A 97 -5.71 -1.31 10.69
CA LEU A 97 -5.00 -2.50 11.17
C LEU A 97 -5.86 -3.26 12.17
N PHE A 98 -6.35 -4.42 11.75
CA PHE A 98 -7.17 -5.31 12.56
C PHE A 98 -6.32 -6.48 13.06
N ASN A 99 -5.82 -6.35 14.29
CA ASN A 99 -5.05 -7.39 14.95
C ASN A 99 -5.94 -8.17 15.93
N PHE A 100 -6.16 -9.45 15.66
CA PHE A 100 -6.96 -10.32 16.51
C PHE A 100 -6.07 -11.20 17.40
N ASP A 101 -6.42 -11.31 18.69
CA ASP A 101 -5.70 -12.21 19.59
C ASP A 101 -6.08 -13.67 19.29
N ARG A 102 -5.07 -14.50 19.05
CA ARG A 102 -5.27 -15.94 18.84
C ARG A 102 -5.10 -16.68 20.17
N LYS A 103 -6.21 -17.17 20.74
CA LYS A 103 -6.20 -18.21 21.78
C LYS A 103 -6.76 -19.50 21.17
N GLY A 104 -5.88 -20.41 20.74
CA GLY A 104 -6.28 -21.69 20.14
C GLY A 104 -6.72 -21.60 18.66
N LYS A 105 -7.48 -22.61 18.21
CA LYS A 105 -7.89 -22.78 16.80
C LYS A 105 -8.98 -21.80 16.32
N GLU A 106 -9.70 -21.14 17.22
CA GLU A 106 -10.84 -20.27 16.87
C GLU A 106 -10.45 -18.87 16.38
N GLY A 107 -9.21 -18.43 16.60
CA GLY A 107 -8.79 -17.07 16.24
C GLY A 107 -8.57 -16.83 14.75
N GLU A 108 -8.35 -17.88 13.95
CA GLU A 108 -8.16 -17.77 12.49
C GLU A 108 -9.47 -17.41 11.79
N LYS A 109 -10.57 -18.13 12.10
CA LYS A 109 -11.91 -17.84 11.58
C LYS A 109 -12.39 -16.39 11.81
N LYS A 110 -11.91 -15.74 12.87
CA LYS A 110 -12.27 -14.36 13.18
C LYS A 110 -11.64 -13.37 12.19
N VAL A 111 -10.43 -13.63 11.72
CA VAL A 111 -9.76 -12.77 10.74
C VAL A 111 -10.56 -12.77 9.44
N ASP A 112 -10.80 -13.97 8.91
CA ASP A 112 -11.53 -14.24 7.67
C ASP A 112 -12.93 -13.62 7.68
N THR A 113 -13.70 -13.89 8.74
CA THR A 113 -15.06 -13.37 8.89
C THR A 113 -15.09 -11.85 8.94
N ASN A 114 -14.12 -11.20 9.60
CA ASN A 114 -14.09 -9.73 9.68
C ASN A 114 -13.64 -9.11 8.36
N LEU A 115 -12.68 -9.72 7.65
CA LEU A 115 -12.28 -9.26 6.33
C LEU A 115 -13.47 -9.31 5.36
N VAL A 116 -14.15 -10.46 5.28
CA VAL A 116 -15.35 -10.61 4.44
C VAL A 116 -16.41 -9.57 4.79
N ARG A 117 -16.74 -9.46 6.09
CA ARG A 117 -17.72 -8.49 6.57
C ARG A 117 -17.37 -7.06 6.15
N ASP A 118 -16.15 -6.61 6.42
CA ASP A 118 -15.76 -5.23 6.19
C ASP A 118 -15.67 -4.90 4.70
N MET A 119 -15.16 -5.82 3.88
CA MET A 119 -15.14 -5.66 2.41
C MET A 119 -16.56 -5.56 1.85
N SER A 120 -17.50 -6.41 2.28
CA SER A 120 -18.90 -6.33 1.85
C SER A 120 -19.62 -5.06 2.35
N LEU A 121 -19.33 -4.61 3.57
CA LEU A 121 -19.87 -3.36 4.10
C LEU A 121 -19.35 -2.14 3.32
N ASP A 122 -18.06 -2.11 3.05
CA ASP A 122 -17.45 -1.05 2.25
C ASP A 122 -18.03 -1.06 0.82
N ALA A 123 -18.23 -2.23 0.20
CA ALA A 123 -18.89 -2.35 -1.10
C ALA A 123 -20.29 -1.69 -1.08
N THR A 124 -21.10 -1.99 -0.07
CA THR A 124 -22.44 -1.40 0.11
C THR A 124 -22.40 0.12 0.30
N HIS A 125 -21.47 0.62 1.10
CA HIS A 125 -21.45 2.03 1.49
C HIS A 125 -20.81 2.93 0.43
N LEU A 126 -19.81 2.43 -0.30
CA LEU A 126 -19.06 3.19 -1.28
C LEU A 126 -19.79 3.39 -2.61
N THR A 127 -20.92 2.70 -2.83
CA THR A 127 -21.72 2.83 -4.05
C THR A 127 -22.31 4.23 -4.16
N LYS A 128 -22.39 4.92 -3.02
CA LYS A 128 -22.88 6.30 -2.90
C LYS A 128 -21.78 7.34 -3.10
N SER A 129 -20.54 6.94 -3.34
CA SER A 129 -19.42 7.87 -3.50
C SER A 129 -19.26 8.31 -4.96
N ASN A 130 -18.84 9.56 -5.17
CA ASN A 130 -18.57 10.10 -6.52
C ASN A 130 -17.20 9.67 -7.08
N LYS A 131 -16.55 8.65 -6.49
CA LYS A 131 -15.23 8.17 -6.89
C LYS A 131 -15.36 6.85 -7.65
N THR A 132 -14.47 6.63 -8.61
CA THR A 132 -14.29 5.29 -9.20
C THR A 132 -13.54 4.43 -8.18
N ASN A 133 -14.22 3.44 -7.61
CA ASN A 133 -13.64 2.60 -6.57
C ASN A 133 -13.18 1.27 -7.16
N VAL A 134 -11.99 0.85 -6.73
CA VAL A 134 -11.41 -0.44 -7.05
C VAL A 134 -11.27 -1.22 -5.77
N PHE A 135 -11.77 -2.45 -5.77
CA PHE A 135 -11.61 -3.35 -4.66
C PHE A 135 -10.41 -4.25 -4.95
N VAL A 136 -9.50 -4.35 -3.97
CA VAL A 136 -8.30 -5.16 -4.09
C VAL A 136 -8.25 -6.13 -2.92
N LEU A 137 -8.36 -7.41 -3.21
CA LEU A 137 -8.11 -8.48 -2.24
C LEU A 137 -6.66 -8.94 -2.36
N VAL A 138 -5.94 -9.02 -1.26
CA VAL A 138 -4.62 -9.64 -1.18
C VAL A 138 -4.73 -10.91 -0.33
N SER A 139 -5.20 -11.98 -0.97
CA SER A 139 -5.28 -13.33 -0.42
C SER A 139 -5.48 -14.31 -1.57
N GLY A 140 -5.01 -15.55 -1.39
CA GLY A 140 -5.38 -16.68 -2.25
C GLY A 140 -6.48 -17.56 -1.68
N ASP A 141 -6.98 -17.25 -0.48
CA ASP A 141 -7.93 -18.08 0.26
C ASP A 141 -9.35 -18.00 -0.30
N SER A 142 -9.96 -19.15 -0.54
CA SER A 142 -11.33 -19.28 -1.03
C SER A 142 -12.38 -18.78 -0.04
N ASP A 143 -12.04 -18.71 1.25
CA ASP A 143 -12.96 -18.22 2.27
C ASP A 143 -13.36 -16.74 2.06
N MET A 144 -12.59 -15.98 1.26
CA MET A 144 -12.90 -14.58 0.92
C MET A 144 -13.76 -14.41 -0.35
N ILE A 145 -14.07 -15.49 -1.08
CA ILE A 145 -14.87 -15.44 -2.32
C ILE A 145 -16.21 -14.73 -2.13
N PRO A 146 -16.98 -14.97 -1.06
CA PRO A 146 -18.27 -14.28 -0.87
C PRO A 146 -18.14 -12.75 -0.87
N ALA A 147 -17.04 -12.20 -0.35
CA ALA A 147 -16.80 -10.75 -0.39
C ALA A 147 -16.46 -10.25 -1.79
N VAL A 148 -15.72 -11.04 -2.56
CA VAL A 148 -15.39 -10.74 -3.97
C VAL A 148 -16.65 -10.76 -4.83
N GLU A 149 -17.46 -11.82 -4.73
CA GLU A 149 -18.74 -11.92 -5.45
C GLU A 149 -19.67 -10.75 -5.10
N TYR A 150 -19.78 -10.41 -3.82
CA TYR A 150 -20.61 -9.29 -3.40
C TYR A 150 -20.11 -7.93 -3.92
N ALA A 151 -18.80 -7.72 -3.99
CA ALA A 151 -18.24 -6.52 -4.60
C ALA A 151 -18.53 -6.45 -6.12
N LEU A 152 -18.52 -7.59 -6.81
CA LEU A 152 -18.91 -7.69 -8.22
C LEU A 152 -20.40 -7.41 -8.43
N GLU A 153 -21.27 -7.93 -7.56
CA GLU A 153 -22.71 -7.62 -7.56
C GLU A 153 -23.00 -6.13 -7.35
N CYS A 154 -22.09 -5.42 -6.69
CA CYS A 154 -22.15 -3.96 -6.51
C CYS A 154 -21.51 -3.17 -7.66
N ASP A 155 -21.25 -3.80 -8.82
CA ASP A 155 -20.63 -3.22 -10.02
C ASP A 155 -19.23 -2.62 -9.80
N TYR A 156 -18.42 -3.20 -8.89
CA TYR A 156 -17.02 -2.80 -8.73
C TYR A 156 -16.05 -3.63 -9.56
N ASN A 157 -14.97 -2.97 -9.98
CA ASN A 157 -13.78 -3.66 -10.47
C ASN A 157 -13.05 -4.29 -9.29
N VAL A 158 -12.85 -5.61 -9.34
CA VAL A 158 -12.14 -6.37 -8.30
C VAL A 158 -10.83 -6.91 -8.85
N HIS A 159 -9.74 -6.61 -8.15
CA HIS A 159 -8.43 -7.22 -8.40
C HIS A 159 -8.07 -8.15 -7.24
N VAL A 160 -7.60 -9.34 -7.54
CA VAL A 160 -7.12 -10.31 -6.56
C VAL A 160 -5.61 -10.46 -6.73
N PHE A 161 -4.85 -10.25 -5.66
CA PHE A 161 -3.41 -10.47 -5.60
C PHE A 161 -3.14 -11.70 -4.76
N ALA A 162 -2.53 -12.72 -5.35
CA ALA A 162 -2.30 -13.99 -4.67
C ALA A 162 -0.95 -14.60 -5.06
N TRP A 163 -0.45 -15.51 -4.23
CA TRP A 163 0.72 -16.31 -4.58
C TRP A 163 0.30 -17.47 -5.47
N GLN A 164 1.16 -17.81 -6.45
CA GLN A 164 0.89 -18.85 -7.44
C GLN A 164 0.48 -20.20 -6.82
N ASP A 165 1.12 -20.57 -5.72
CA ASP A 165 0.92 -21.87 -5.07
C ASP A 165 -0.15 -21.85 -3.96
N SER A 166 -0.78 -20.70 -3.72
CA SER A 166 -1.78 -20.53 -2.66
C SER A 166 -3.09 -19.94 -3.13
N VAL A 167 -3.23 -19.66 -4.43
CA VAL A 167 -4.48 -19.14 -5.02
C VAL A 167 -5.42 -20.30 -5.34
N SER A 168 -6.66 -20.20 -4.83
CA SER A 168 -7.71 -21.18 -5.07
C SER A 168 -8.09 -21.26 -6.56
N ASP A 169 -8.66 -22.39 -6.96
CA ASP A 169 -9.07 -22.60 -8.36
C ASP A 169 -10.28 -21.72 -8.73
N GLU A 170 -11.13 -21.39 -7.76
CA GLU A 170 -12.27 -20.51 -7.94
C GLU A 170 -11.86 -19.09 -8.39
N TYR A 171 -10.79 -18.51 -7.83
CA TYR A 171 -10.28 -17.23 -8.34
C TYR A 171 -9.77 -17.35 -9.78
N LYS A 172 -9.14 -18.48 -10.13
CA LYS A 172 -8.70 -18.73 -11.52
C LYS A 172 -9.89 -18.85 -12.47
N GLU A 173 -10.98 -19.49 -12.03
CA GLU A 173 -12.23 -19.56 -12.77
C GLU A 173 -12.85 -18.17 -12.98
N LEU A 174 -12.94 -17.35 -11.92
CA LEU A 174 -13.45 -15.99 -12.01
C LEU A 174 -12.61 -15.13 -12.97
N ALA A 175 -11.28 -15.25 -12.90
CA ALA A 175 -10.38 -14.54 -13.81
C ALA A 175 -10.51 -15.01 -15.26
N ARG A 176 -10.70 -16.31 -15.51
CA ARG A 176 -10.92 -16.84 -16.87
C ARG A 176 -12.25 -16.40 -17.48
N LYS A 177 -13.23 -16.08 -16.65
CA LYS A 177 -14.51 -15.50 -17.05
C LYS A 177 -14.46 -13.98 -17.18
N ASP A 178 -13.28 -13.36 -17.06
CA ASP A 178 -13.07 -11.91 -17.08
C ASP A 178 -13.89 -11.15 -16.02
N LEU A 179 -14.25 -11.82 -14.91
CA LEU A 179 -15.00 -11.20 -13.81
C LEU A 179 -14.09 -10.45 -12.84
N ILE A 180 -12.84 -10.91 -12.68
CA ILE A 180 -11.84 -10.28 -11.83
C ILE A 180 -10.50 -10.17 -12.56
N GLU A 181 -9.65 -9.24 -12.12
CA GLU A 181 -8.24 -9.23 -12.50
C GLU A 181 -7.40 -9.99 -11.47
N LEU A 182 -6.84 -11.14 -11.86
CA LEU A 182 -5.95 -11.92 -11.00
C LEU A 182 -4.47 -11.59 -11.27
N THR A 183 -3.79 -11.07 -10.23
CA THR A 183 -2.35 -10.77 -10.26
C THR A 183 -1.56 -11.73 -9.39
N LEU A 184 -0.57 -12.38 -10.00
CA LEU A 184 0.30 -13.34 -9.32
C LEU A 184 1.53 -12.63 -8.73
N LEU A 185 1.72 -12.76 -7.42
CA LEU A 185 2.75 -12.06 -6.65
C LEU A 185 4.18 -12.58 -6.86
N ALA A 186 4.33 -13.74 -7.50
CA ALA A 186 5.64 -14.35 -7.76
C ALA A 186 6.59 -13.40 -8.51
N ASN A 187 6.06 -12.61 -9.46
CA ASN A 187 6.83 -11.62 -10.23
C ASN A 187 7.34 -10.45 -9.39
N PHE A 188 6.77 -10.25 -8.19
CA PHE A 188 7.11 -9.17 -7.28
C PHE A 188 7.88 -9.63 -6.05
N LEU A 189 8.13 -10.94 -5.89
CA LEU A 189 8.73 -11.53 -4.69
C LEU A 189 10.01 -10.81 -4.26
N VAL A 190 10.96 -10.61 -5.18
CA VAL A 190 12.24 -9.92 -4.88
C VAL A 190 12.01 -8.47 -4.41
N THR A 191 11.05 -7.78 -5.00
CA THR A 191 10.70 -6.39 -4.68
C THR A 191 10.05 -6.29 -3.29
N LEU A 192 9.18 -7.26 -2.98
CA LEU A 192 8.46 -7.39 -1.72
C LEU A 192 9.37 -7.80 -0.58
N THR A 193 10.41 -8.62 -0.80
CA THR A 193 11.35 -9.00 0.26
C THR A 193 12.11 -7.79 0.81
N MET A 194 12.06 -7.57 2.13
CA MET A 194 12.86 -6.58 2.87
C MET A 194 14.33 -7.02 2.98
N ALA A 195 15.01 -7.18 1.84
CA ALA A 195 16.44 -7.50 1.79
C ALA A 195 17.31 -6.27 1.48
N ARG A 196 16.72 -5.17 1.00
CA ARG A 196 17.45 -3.96 0.59
C ARG A 196 16.99 -2.75 1.40
N PRO A 197 17.89 -2.06 2.11
CA PRO A 197 17.53 -0.87 2.89
C PRO A 197 17.26 0.36 1.99
N SER A 198 17.53 0.26 0.69
CA SER A 198 17.61 1.39 -0.21
C SER A 198 16.93 1.19 -1.57
N VAL A 199 16.45 2.29 -2.14
CA VAL A 199 15.98 2.43 -3.52
C VAL A 199 17.11 3.04 -4.34
N HIS A 200 17.42 2.40 -5.48
CA HIS A 200 18.31 3.01 -6.46
C HIS A 200 17.55 4.00 -7.31
N MET A 201 18.05 5.24 -7.35
CA MET A 201 17.58 6.26 -8.28
C MET A 201 18.78 6.82 -9.02
N ARG A 202 18.94 6.39 -10.27
CA ARG A 202 20.15 6.64 -11.08
C ARG A 202 21.42 6.15 -10.34
N LYS A 203 22.39 7.04 -10.10
CA LYS A 203 23.66 6.74 -9.40
C LYS A 203 23.55 6.87 -7.87
N LEU A 204 22.39 7.24 -7.34
CA LEU A 204 22.20 7.53 -5.93
C LEU A 204 21.40 6.42 -5.24
N LEU A 205 21.69 6.26 -3.95
CA LEU A 205 21.08 5.30 -3.04
C LEU A 205 20.31 6.08 -1.98
N PHE A 206 18.99 5.86 -1.93
CA PHE A 206 18.14 6.52 -0.94
C PHE A 206 17.50 5.48 -0.02
N PRO A 207 17.36 5.76 1.28
CA PRO A 207 16.54 4.94 2.16
C PRO A 207 15.12 4.74 1.61
N ARG A 208 14.56 3.53 1.77
CA ARG A 208 13.17 3.22 1.36
C ARG A 208 12.12 4.09 2.06
N ASN A 209 12.43 4.51 3.29
CA ASN A 209 11.55 5.31 4.16
C ASN A 209 11.57 6.81 3.87
N CYS A 210 12.36 7.27 2.89
CA CYS A 210 12.34 8.69 2.53
C CYS A 210 10.92 9.13 2.21
N VAL A 211 10.54 10.30 2.70
CA VAL A 211 9.18 10.83 2.52
C VAL A 211 9.14 11.58 1.20
N VAL A 212 8.19 11.24 0.34
CA VAL A 212 7.91 11.95 -0.90
C VAL A 212 6.68 12.82 -0.67
N LEU A 213 6.87 14.13 -0.78
CA LEU A 213 5.82 15.14 -0.80
C LEU A 213 5.34 15.30 -2.23
N LEU A 214 4.05 15.05 -2.46
CA LEU A 214 3.44 15.15 -3.78
C LEU A 214 2.92 16.56 -4.01
N ASN A 215 3.45 17.22 -5.05
CA ASN A 215 3.08 18.58 -5.44
C ASN A 215 3.00 19.60 -4.26
N PRO A 216 4.06 19.77 -3.44
CA PRO A 216 4.03 20.60 -2.24
C PRO A 216 4.21 22.10 -2.47
N TRP A 217 4.14 22.62 -3.71
CA TRP A 217 4.46 24.01 -4.07
C TRP A 217 3.80 25.08 -3.19
N HIS A 218 2.61 24.81 -2.66
CA HIS A 218 1.88 25.69 -1.76
C HIS A 218 2.44 25.74 -0.32
N VAL A 219 3.29 24.78 0.08
CA VAL A 219 3.82 24.63 1.44
C VAL A 219 5.34 24.51 1.53
N VAL A 220 6.08 24.30 0.42
CA VAL A 220 7.55 24.11 0.46
C VAL A 220 8.25 25.23 1.23
N GLY A 221 7.88 26.49 1.01
CA GLY A 221 8.48 27.64 1.69
C GLY A 221 8.30 27.63 3.20
N GLN A 222 7.21 27.04 3.70
CA GLN A 222 6.90 26.95 5.14
C GLN A 222 7.56 25.74 5.81
N LEU A 223 8.01 24.75 5.02
CA LEU A 223 8.64 23.55 5.53
C LEU A 223 10.13 23.75 5.89
N GLY A 224 10.77 24.80 5.38
CA GLY A 224 12.21 25.06 5.53
C GLY A 224 12.70 24.97 6.98
N ASP A 225 12.14 25.78 7.87
CA ASP A 225 12.58 25.85 9.28
C ASP A 225 12.36 24.53 10.03
N LYS A 226 11.26 23.83 9.74
CA LYS A 226 10.96 22.51 10.32
C LYS A 226 11.96 21.45 9.87
N LEU A 227 12.34 21.47 8.60
CA LEU A 227 13.31 20.52 8.04
C LEU A 227 14.70 20.75 8.64
N VAL A 228 15.14 22.01 8.70
CA VAL A 228 16.44 22.38 9.28
C VAL A 228 16.51 21.95 10.75
N SER A 229 15.50 22.30 11.55
CA SER A 229 15.43 21.88 12.97
C SER A 229 15.37 20.36 13.17
N SER A 230 14.85 19.61 12.18
CA SER A 230 14.78 18.15 12.21
C SER A 230 16.04 17.45 11.65
N ASN A 231 17.04 18.21 11.19
CA ASN A 231 18.20 17.73 10.42
C ASN A 231 17.80 16.96 9.16
N MET A 232 16.86 17.52 8.41
CA MET A 232 16.30 16.97 7.18
C MET A 232 16.49 17.99 6.05
N TYR A 233 16.60 17.51 4.81
CA TYR A 233 16.71 18.37 3.64
C TYR A 233 15.84 17.84 2.50
N LEU A 234 15.48 18.74 1.59
CA LEU A 234 14.71 18.44 0.40
C LEU A 234 15.65 18.19 -0.78
N ILE A 235 15.39 17.13 -1.52
CA ILE A 235 15.85 16.98 -2.90
C ILE A 235 14.62 17.00 -3.79
N GLN A 236 14.56 17.97 -4.70
CA GLN A 236 13.46 18.06 -5.67
C GLN A 236 13.58 16.94 -6.70
N SER A 237 12.50 16.18 -6.91
CA SER A 237 12.36 15.24 -8.02
C SER A 237 11.79 15.98 -9.24
N LEU A 238 12.37 15.75 -10.41
CA LEU A 238 12.06 16.46 -11.65
C LEU A 238 11.16 15.64 -12.58
N ASN A 239 10.13 16.33 -13.09
CA ASN A 239 9.53 16.30 -14.43
C ASN A 239 9.83 15.10 -15.35
N ASP A 240 8.76 14.45 -15.83
CA ASP A 240 8.77 13.62 -17.05
C ASP A 240 8.54 14.42 -18.34
N GLY A 241 8.35 15.74 -18.22
CA GLY A 241 8.16 16.66 -19.36
C GLY A 241 6.70 16.88 -19.75
N SER A 242 5.72 16.30 -19.04
CA SER A 242 4.30 16.42 -19.43
C SER A 242 3.45 17.35 -18.54
N ARG A 243 3.92 17.77 -17.36
CA ARG A 243 3.41 18.85 -16.48
C ARG A 243 4.33 19.00 -15.26
N PRO A 244 4.51 20.19 -14.65
CA PRO A 244 5.40 20.39 -13.50
C PRO A 244 4.83 19.74 -12.24
N HIS A 245 5.01 18.43 -12.10
CA HIS A 245 4.86 17.73 -10.83
C HIS A 245 6.16 17.95 -10.04
N ASN A 246 6.14 18.96 -9.15
CA ASN A 246 7.27 19.32 -8.30
C ASN A 246 7.35 18.41 -7.07
N ASP A 247 7.32 17.09 -7.25
CA ASP A 247 7.41 16.18 -6.10
C ASP A 247 8.77 16.33 -5.42
N VAL A 248 8.78 16.29 -4.09
CA VAL A 248 10.00 16.54 -3.31
C VAL A 248 10.28 15.37 -2.40
N VAL A 249 11.53 14.90 -2.42
CA VAL A 249 12.00 13.84 -1.52
C VAL A 249 12.66 14.47 -0.31
N VAL A 250 12.19 14.08 0.87
CA VAL A 250 12.73 14.47 2.17
C VAL A 250 13.73 13.44 2.61
N LEU A 251 14.94 13.90 2.94
CA LEU A 251 16.07 13.05 3.29
C LEU A 251 16.64 13.43 4.66
N PRO A 252 17.07 12.43 5.45
CA PRO A 252 17.80 12.67 6.68
C PRO A 252 19.22 13.13 6.37
N HIS A 253 19.70 14.11 7.13
CA HIS A 253 21.13 14.45 7.16
C HIS A 253 21.95 13.24 7.64
N LYS A 254 23.17 13.08 7.12
CA LYS A 254 24.06 11.92 7.43
C LYS A 254 24.33 11.68 8.92
N ARG A 255 24.08 12.69 9.76
CA ARG A 255 24.33 12.67 11.22
C ARG A 255 23.08 12.35 12.06
N VAL A 256 21.94 12.14 11.42
CA VAL A 256 20.70 11.77 12.11
C VAL A 256 20.86 10.39 12.74
N ARG A 257 20.72 10.31 14.06
CA ARG A 257 20.51 9.03 14.76
C ARG A 257 19.12 8.52 14.41
N ASP A 258 19.03 7.23 14.09
CA ASP A 258 17.80 6.52 13.74
C ASP A 258 16.95 7.23 12.67
N PRO A 259 17.49 7.36 11.44
CA PRO A 259 16.84 8.10 10.35
C PRO A 259 15.43 7.58 10.05
N ASP A 260 15.20 6.28 10.20
CA ASP A 260 13.88 5.67 9.97
C ASP A 260 12.82 6.19 10.95
N ILE A 261 13.15 6.31 12.24
CA ILE A 261 12.22 6.84 13.25
C ILE A 261 11.83 8.28 12.89
N ARG A 262 12.80 9.10 12.50
CA ARG A 262 12.52 10.49 12.12
C ARG A 262 11.67 10.60 10.86
N LEU A 263 11.98 9.80 9.83
CA LEU A 263 11.20 9.78 8.60
C LEU A 263 9.76 9.33 8.83
N ARG A 264 9.53 8.40 9.77
CA ARG A 264 8.19 7.99 10.20
C ARG A 264 7.41 9.14 10.84
N PHE A 265 8.00 9.83 11.83
CA PHE A 265 7.37 11.00 12.45
C PHE A 265 7.04 12.12 11.45
N MET A 266 7.90 12.32 10.46
CA MET A 266 7.65 13.29 9.40
C MET A 266 6.48 12.87 8.49
N LEU A 267 6.40 11.60 8.14
CA LEU A 267 5.30 11.07 7.34
C LEU A 267 3.96 11.29 8.06
N GLU A 268 3.91 11.02 9.36
CA GLU A 268 2.73 11.26 10.20
C GLU A 268 2.38 12.76 10.29
N ASP A 269 3.33 13.61 10.68
CA ASP A 269 3.10 15.06 10.79
C ASP A 269 2.60 15.69 9.48
N PHE A 270 3.15 15.25 8.34
CA PHE A 270 2.71 15.74 7.05
C PHE A 270 1.31 15.26 6.69
N LYS A 271 0.96 14.00 7.01
CA LYS A 271 -0.42 13.51 6.84
C LYS A 271 -1.41 14.28 7.72
N GLU A 272 -1.07 14.55 8.98
CA GLU A 272 -1.92 15.32 9.90
C GLU A 272 -2.17 16.75 9.41
N LYS A 273 -1.21 17.33 8.69
CA LYS A 273 -1.33 18.64 8.03
C LYS A 273 -2.07 18.61 6.70
N GLY A 274 -2.61 17.45 6.30
CA GLY A 274 -3.32 17.27 5.04
C GLY A 274 -2.42 17.30 3.81
N LEU A 275 -1.10 17.13 3.97
CA LEU A 275 -0.18 17.04 2.84
C LEU A 275 -0.29 15.66 2.19
N ASN A 276 -0.23 15.63 0.86
CA ASN A 276 -0.19 14.39 0.13
C ASN A 276 1.24 13.82 0.17
N VAL A 277 1.43 12.78 0.97
CA VAL A 277 2.75 12.18 1.22
C VAL A 277 2.72 10.66 1.13
N MET A 278 3.85 10.10 0.71
CA MET A 278 4.09 8.66 0.73
C MET A 278 5.56 8.35 0.94
N THR A 279 5.89 7.07 1.08
CA THR A 279 7.29 6.64 1.14
C THR A 279 7.89 6.53 -0.25
N LEU A 280 9.22 6.64 -0.36
CA LEU A 280 9.93 6.47 -1.61
C LEU A 280 9.78 5.05 -2.18
N ALA A 281 9.70 4.04 -1.31
CA ALA A 281 9.38 2.67 -1.72
C ALA A 281 8.01 2.58 -2.41
N GLU A 282 6.97 3.19 -1.84
CA GLU A 282 5.64 3.27 -2.46
C GLU A 282 5.69 4.05 -3.78
N TYR A 283 6.30 5.24 -3.77
CA TYR A 283 6.36 6.15 -4.92
C TYR A 283 7.12 5.56 -6.12
N SER A 284 8.30 4.98 -5.90
CA SER A 284 9.14 4.38 -6.97
C SER A 284 8.48 3.18 -7.66
N LEU A 285 7.55 2.52 -6.99
CA LEU A 285 6.78 1.41 -7.54
C LEU A 285 5.43 1.84 -8.11
N SER A 286 4.99 3.08 -7.86
CA SER A 286 3.71 3.67 -8.30
C SER A 286 3.80 4.35 -9.68
N SER A 287 4.59 3.82 -10.61
CA SER A 287 4.64 4.22 -12.03
C SER A 287 5.48 5.45 -12.41
N HIS A 288 6.22 6.09 -11.50
CA HIS A 288 7.12 7.20 -11.85
C HIS A 288 8.57 6.74 -12.05
N GLN A 289 9.13 6.95 -13.25
CA GLN A 289 10.59 6.93 -13.44
C GLN A 289 11.17 8.25 -12.94
N ILE A 290 11.75 8.23 -11.74
CA ILE A 290 12.39 9.41 -11.16
C ILE A 290 13.64 9.79 -11.93
N LYS A 291 13.68 11.02 -12.45
CA LYS A 291 14.86 11.62 -13.07
C LYS A 291 15.48 12.67 -12.13
N LEU A 292 16.41 12.28 -11.25
CA LEU A 292 17.12 13.24 -10.38
C LEU A 292 18.28 13.98 -11.10
N PHE A 293 18.32 15.31 -11.10
CA PHE A 293 19.54 16.07 -11.40
C PHE A 293 20.19 16.59 -10.10
N GLY A 294 21.52 16.73 -10.14
CA GLY A 294 22.28 17.48 -9.15
C GLY A 294 23.15 16.62 -8.23
N SER A 295 24.44 16.58 -8.56
CA SER A 295 25.53 16.74 -7.60
C SER A 295 26.07 18.15 -7.79
#